data_AF-A0AB39L9K9-F1
#
_entry.id   AF-A0AB39L9K9-F1
#
_cell.length_a   1.000
_cell.length_b   1.000
_cell.length_c   1.000
_cell.angle_alpha   90.00
_cell.angle_beta   90.00
_cell.angle_gamma   90.00
#
_symmetry.space_group_name_H-M   'P 1'
#
loop_
_entity.id
_entity.type
_entity.pdbx_description
1 polymer ?
#
loop_
_entity_poly.entity_id
_entity_poly.type
_entity_poly.pdbx_seq_one_letter_code
_entity_poly.pdbx_strand_id
1 'polypeptide(L)'
;MTKIALLSDIHGNTTALEAVLEDSRKAKMDEYWLLGDSLMPGTGRRALLELLEELPITVKVLGNWEDSLWRAMRGMLDETRSSHRYLMRQCQYILEEITPQEIEDMQKMPMQVHREIAGLKIGITHHLPDKNWGRELIHIGEQKDFDRLVTNPSCDIAVYGHIHQQFFRYGTGGELIINPGSIGQPFFLEKNLRKDLRAMYAILEFDQMGLKDVDFRRVDYDVQKELQLAKDLHLPYYQVYYESLVNGIHHTHNHELLHEIEQREGHDREIDAWLEDFFQ
;
A
#
# COMPACT_ATOMS: atom_id res chain seq x y z
N MET A 1 -24.79 -11.88 7.16
CA MET A 1 -23.57 -12.20 6.40
C MET A 1 -22.92 -10.87 6.11
N THR A 2 -21.60 -10.79 6.23
CA THR A 2 -20.85 -9.54 6.05
C THR A 2 -19.68 -9.84 5.14
N LYS A 3 -19.58 -9.15 4.00
CA LYS A 3 -18.48 -9.24 3.05
C LYS A 3 -17.63 -7.99 3.11
N ILE A 4 -16.34 -8.20 3.33
CA ILE A 4 -15.37 -7.14 3.61
C ILE A 4 -14.28 -7.22 2.55
N ALA A 5 -14.08 -6.14 1.80
CA ALA A 5 -12.92 -6.03 0.90
C ALA A 5 -11.72 -5.45 1.64
N LEU A 6 -10.61 -6.18 1.60
CA LEU A 6 -9.32 -5.75 2.11
C LEU A 6 -8.57 -5.01 1.00
N LEU A 7 -8.41 -3.70 1.14
CA LEU A 7 -7.67 -2.84 0.22
C LEU A 7 -6.29 -2.53 0.83
N SER A 8 -5.21 -2.91 0.15
CA SER A 8 -3.85 -2.75 0.66
C SER A 8 -2.89 -2.34 -0.45
N ASP A 9 -1.89 -1.53 -0.09
CA ASP A 9 -0.74 -1.21 -0.92
C ASP A 9 -1.18 -0.75 -2.33
N ILE A 10 -2.08 0.25 -2.36
CA ILE A 10 -2.63 0.84 -3.59
C ILE A 10 -1.54 1.60 -4.32
N HIS A 11 -0.64 2.24 -3.58
CA HIS A 11 0.55 2.91 -4.09
C HIS A 11 0.27 3.92 -5.21
N GLY A 12 -0.85 4.63 -5.15
CA GLY A 12 -1.22 5.60 -6.17
C GLY A 12 -1.65 4.99 -7.51
N ASN A 13 -1.71 3.67 -7.68
CA ASN A 13 -2.08 3.07 -8.97
C ASN A 13 -3.59 3.26 -9.22
N THR A 14 -3.92 4.25 -10.07
CA THR A 14 -5.30 4.74 -10.21
C THR A 14 -6.14 3.72 -10.94
N THR A 15 -5.65 3.23 -12.08
CA THR A 15 -6.36 2.27 -12.92
C THR A 15 -6.55 0.92 -12.22
N ALA A 16 -5.57 0.47 -11.41
CA ALA A 16 -5.72 -0.75 -10.63
C ALA A 16 -6.77 -0.60 -9.52
N LEU A 17 -6.80 0.54 -8.80
CA LEU A 17 -7.83 0.79 -7.80
C LEU A 17 -9.22 0.84 -8.44
N GLU A 18 -9.40 1.57 -9.55
CA GLU A 18 -10.67 1.64 -10.28
C GLU A 18 -11.21 0.23 -10.61
N ALA A 19 -10.35 -0.64 -11.13
CA ALA A 19 -10.71 -2.00 -11.49
C ALA A 19 -11.09 -2.86 -10.27
N VAL A 20 -10.33 -2.77 -9.17
CA VAL A 20 -10.64 -3.47 -7.91
C VAL A 20 -11.96 -2.98 -7.31
N LEU A 21 -12.24 -1.68 -7.37
CA LEU A 21 -13.51 -1.12 -6.89
C LEU A 21 -14.69 -1.52 -7.78
N GLU A 22 -14.48 -1.73 -9.08
CA GLU A 22 -15.50 -2.29 -9.95
C GLU A 22 -15.80 -3.77 -9.62
N ASP A 23 -14.77 -4.59 -9.45
CA ASP A 23 -14.91 -6.01 -9.09
C ASP A 23 -15.58 -6.17 -7.71
N SER A 24 -15.18 -5.38 -6.72
CA SER A 24 -15.76 -5.42 -5.36
C SER A 24 -17.22 -4.95 -5.34
N ARG A 25 -17.59 -3.93 -6.13
CA ARG A 25 -18.99 -3.50 -6.32
C ARG A 25 -19.84 -4.60 -6.94
N LYS A 26 -19.34 -5.30 -7.96
CA LYS A 26 -20.04 -6.47 -8.56
C LYS A 26 -20.22 -7.59 -7.54
N ALA A 27 -19.22 -7.80 -6.68
CA ALA A 27 -19.26 -8.77 -5.60
C ALA A 27 -20.12 -8.32 -4.40
N LYS A 28 -20.71 -7.11 -4.43
CA LYS A 28 -21.60 -6.54 -3.40
C LYS A 28 -20.97 -6.59 -2.00
N MET A 29 -19.83 -5.93 -1.85
CA MET A 29 -19.20 -5.74 -0.53
C MET A 29 -20.08 -4.89 0.38
N ASP A 30 -20.10 -5.23 1.67
CA ASP A 30 -20.81 -4.50 2.70
C ASP A 30 -19.93 -3.38 3.29
N GLU A 31 -18.62 -3.64 3.44
CA GLU A 31 -17.65 -2.67 3.94
C GLU A 31 -16.23 -2.90 3.37
N TYR A 32 -15.35 -1.92 3.59
CA TYR A 32 -13.97 -1.92 3.12
C TYR A 32 -13.00 -1.64 4.28
N TRP A 33 -11.88 -2.34 4.30
CA TRP A 33 -10.77 -2.07 5.22
C TRP A 33 -9.55 -1.62 4.42
N LEU A 34 -9.02 -0.45 4.76
CA LEU A 34 -7.84 0.13 4.11
C LEU A 34 -6.60 -0.12 4.97
N LEU A 35 -5.64 -0.87 4.43
CA LEU A 35 -4.48 -1.36 5.16
C LEU A 35 -3.24 -0.46 5.06
N GLY A 36 -3.37 0.76 4.54
CA GLY A 36 -2.27 1.72 4.36
C GLY A 36 -1.64 1.68 2.97
N ASP A 37 -0.64 2.54 2.76
CA ASP A 37 0.11 2.70 1.51
C ASP A 37 -0.81 3.05 0.32
N SER A 38 -1.59 4.11 0.50
CA SER A 38 -2.62 4.53 -0.45
C SER A 38 -2.06 5.34 -1.62
N LEU A 39 -1.09 6.22 -1.33
CA LEU A 39 -0.46 7.14 -2.27
C LEU A 39 1.01 6.76 -2.50
N MET A 40 1.56 7.22 -3.62
CA MET A 40 2.94 7.01 -4.09
C MET A 40 3.35 5.55 -4.28
N PRO A 41 4.19 5.24 -5.29
CA PRO A 41 4.76 6.17 -6.27
C PRO A 41 3.95 6.26 -7.58
N GLY A 42 2.70 5.79 -7.60
CA GLY A 42 1.81 5.85 -8.77
C GLY A 42 1.15 7.20 -8.98
N THR A 43 0.28 7.26 -9.98
CA THR A 43 -0.29 8.51 -10.52
C THR A 43 -1.27 9.22 -9.58
N GLY A 44 -1.98 8.45 -8.75
CA GLY A 44 -3.16 8.88 -8.03
C GLY A 44 -2.85 9.87 -6.90
N ARG A 45 -3.65 10.94 -6.85
CA ARG A 45 -3.63 12.01 -5.85
C ARG A 45 -5.05 12.33 -5.41
N ARG A 46 -5.62 13.49 -5.80
CA ARG A 46 -6.97 13.93 -5.40
C ARG A 46 -8.04 12.92 -5.78
N ALA A 47 -8.10 12.56 -7.06
CA ALA A 47 -9.12 11.66 -7.59
C ALA A 47 -9.09 10.28 -6.92
N LEU A 48 -7.91 9.79 -6.53
CA LEU A 48 -7.76 8.53 -5.82
C LEU A 48 -8.34 8.63 -4.40
N LEU A 49 -8.06 9.71 -3.67
CA LEU A 49 -8.64 9.92 -2.34
C LEU A 49 -10.17 10.08 -2.41
N GLU A 50 -10.68 10.79 -3.41
CA GLU A 50 -12.13 10.92 -3.65
C GLU A 50 -12.78 9.54 -3.87
N LEU A 51 -12.17 8.66 -4.66
CA LEU A 51 -12.64 7.28 -4.83
C LEU A 51 -12.69 6.51 -3.49
N LEU A 52 -11.73 6.73 -2.59
CA LEU A 52 -11.72 6.10 -1.28
C LEU A 52 -12.75 6.71 -0.32
N GLU A 53 -13.05 8.01 -0.43
CA GLU A 53 -14.06 8.71 0.38
C GLU A 53 -15.49 8.28 0.06
N GLU A 54 -15.75 7.83 -1.17
CA GLU A 54 -17.06 7.31 -1.59
C GLU A 54 -17.38 5.92 -1.02
N LEU A 55 -16.39 5.21 -0.49
CA LEU A 55 -16.55 3.83 0.00
C LEU A 55 -16.97 3.79 1.47
N PRO A 56 -17.76 2.78 1.89
CA PRO A 56 -18.01 2.49 3.30
C PRO A 56 -16.77 1.88 3.96
N ILE A 57 -15.69 2.67 4.10
CA ILE A 57 -14.46 2.26 4.78
C ILE A 57 -14.68 2.32 6.29
N THR A 58 -14.72 1.17 6.95
CA THR A 58 -14.96 1.06 8.40
C THR A 58 -13.69 0.82 9.22
N VAL A 59 -12.57 0.55 8.54
CA VAL A 59 -11.22 0.43 9.13
C VAL A 59 -10.20 1.10 8.22
N LYS A 60 -9.32 1.90 8.82
CA LYS A 60 -8.11 2.44 8.20
C LYS A 60 -6.93 2.23 9.16
N VAL A 61 -5.78 1.79 8.67
CA VAL A 61 -4.53 1.70 9.45
C VAL A 61 -3.39 2.40 8.71
N LEU A 62 -2.41 2.87 9.47
CA LEU A 62 -1.29 3.68 8.97
C LEU A 62 -0.24 2.81 8.26
N GLY A 63 -0.01 3.07 6.96
CA GLY A 63 1.09 2.48 6.20
C GLY A 63 2.39 3.27 6.32
N ASN A 64 3.51 2.66 5.93
CA ASN A 64 4.80 3.34 6.05
C ASN A 64 5.01 4.40 4.95
N TRP A 65 4.28 4.36 3.84
CA TRP A 65 4.37 5.39 2.82
C TRP A 65 3.61 6.66 3.22
N GLU A 66 2.57 6.56 4.06
CA GLU A 66 2.01 7.73 4.73
C GLU A 66 3.02 8.40 5.68
N ASP A 67 3.79 7.60 6.45
CA ASP A 67 4.90 8.12 7.26
C ASP A 67 6.02 8.74 6.42
N SER A 68 6.33 8.12 5.28
CA SER A 68 7.37 8.60 4.37
C SER A 68 6.96 9.92 3.73
N LEU A 69 5.69 10.05 3.32
CA LEU A 69 5.11 11.28 2.79
C LEU A 69 5.17 12.40 3.81
N TRP A 70 4.71 12.13 5.05
CA TRP A 70 4.73 13.12 6.12
C TRP A 70 6.14 13.55 6.48
N ARG A 71 7.09 12.61 6.60
CA ARG A 71 8.51 12.91 6.85
C ARG A 71 9.13 13.74 5.73
N ALA A 72 8.81 13.45 4.47
CA ALA A 72 9.27 14.24 3.33
C ALA A 72 8.73 15.67 3.40
N MET A 73 7.42 15.83 3.60
CA MET A 73 6.76 17.12 3.75
C MET A 73 7.30 17.93 4.94
N ARG A 74 7.78 17.27 6.00
CA ARG A 74 8.34 17.90 7.19
C ARG A 74 9.86 18.13 7.12
N GLY A 75 10.51 17.82 6.00
CA GLY A 75 11.97 18.01 5.85
C GLY A 75 12.78 17.07 6.75
N MET A 76 12.23 15.90 7.09
CA MET A 76 12.84 14.93 8.01
C MET A 76 13.57 13.78 7.29
N LEU A 77 13.70 13.86 5.97
CA LEU A 77 14.41 12.87 5.17
C LEU A 77 15.86 13.30 4.94
N ASP A 78 16.78 12.33 5.00
CA ASP A 78 18.20 12.53 4.71
C ASP A 78 18.45 12.67 3.20
N GLU A 79 18.75 13.89 2.76
CA GLU A 79 19.01 14.29 1.38
C GLU A 79 20.20 13.57 0.74
N THR A 80 21.12 13.00 1.52
CA THR A 80 22.30 12.30 0.97
C THR A 80 21.94 10.92 0.41
N ARG A 81 20.72 10.43 0.68
CA ARG A 81 20.25 9.12 0.23
C ARG A 81 19.35 9.25 -0.99
N SER A 82 19.73 8.63 -2.10
CA SER A 82 18.94 8.67 -3.35
C SER A 82 17.51 8.15 -3.20
N SER A 83 17.26 7.18 -2.31
CA SER A 83 15.89 6.71 -2.00
C SER A 83 15.05 7.77 -1.31
N HIS A 84 15.67 8.64 -0.51
CA HIS A 84 14.98 9.75 0.14
C HIS A 84 14.74 10.90 -0.84
N ARG A 85 15.71 11.21 -1.71
CA ARG A 85 15.53 12.19 -2.79
C ARG A 85 14.40 11.77 -3.73
N TYR A 86 14.32 10.48 -4.06
CA TYR A 86 13.17 9.88 -4.74
C TYR A 86 11.85 10.16 -3.99
N LEU A 87 11.78 9.85 -2.68
CA LEU A 87 10.57 10.12 -1.87
C LEU A 87 10.22 11.61 -1.78
N MET A 88 11.21 12.51 -1.70
CA MET A 88 10.99 13.96 -1.74
C MET A 88 10.37 14.38 -3.06
N ARG A 89 10.86 13.85 -4.18
CA ARG A 89 10.30 14.16 -5.50
C ARG A 89 8.87 13.66 -5.67
N GLN A 90 8.57 12.47 -5.13
CA GLN A 90 7.20 11.96 -5.09
C GLN A 90 6.32 12.81 -4.16
N CYS A 91 6.84 13.25 -3.01
CA CYS A 91 6.12 14.15 -2.11
C CYS A 91 5.75 15.48 -2.77
N GLN A 92 6.66 16.09 -3.54
CA GLN A 92 6.36 17.27 -4.35
C GLN A 92 5.19 17.03 -5.31
N TYR A 93 5.24 15.91 -6.04
CA TYR A 93 4.17 15.52 -6.96
C TYR A 93 2.82 15.37 -6.23
N ILE A 94 2.80 14.78 -5.02
CA ILE A 94 1.59 14.68 -4.21
C ILE A 94 1.09 16.07 -3.76
N LEU A 95 2.00 16.96 -3.33
CA LEU A 95 1.67 18.31 -2.84
C LEU A 95 1.10 19.26 -3.90
N GLU A 96 1.17 18.91 -5.18
CA GLU A 96 0.51 19.66 -6.27
C GLU A 96 -1.03 19.62 -6.14
N GLU A 97 -1.61 18.56 -5.55
CA GLU A 97 -3.06 18.38 -5.44
C GLU A 97 -3.56 18.06 -4.02
N ILE A 98 -2.67 17.57 -3.14
CA ILE A 98 -2.98 17.20 -1.76
C ILE A 98 -2.39 18.24 -0.82
N THR A 99 -3.22 18.79 0.06
CA THR A 99 -2.79 19.84 0.98
C THR A 99 -1.96 19.26 2.12
N PRO A 100 -1.06 20.06 2.74
CA PRO A 100 -0.33 19.63 3.93
C PRO A 100 -1.23 19.14 5.06
N GLN A 101 -2.39 19.78 5.26
CA GLN A 101 -3.34 19.39 6.31
C GLN A 101 -3.91 17.98 6.08
N GLU A 102 -4.14 17.58 4.83
CA GLU A 102 -4.61 16.23 4.53
C GLU A 102 -3.52 15.18 4.81
N ILE A 103 -2.26 15.50 4.56
CA ILE A 103 -1.12 14.64 4.93
C ILE A 103 -1.00 14.53 6.46
N GLU A 104 -1.21 15.63 7.20
CA GLU A 104 -1.30 15.60 8.67
C GLU A 104 -2.47 14.76 9.18
N ASP A 105 -3.59 14.74 8.46
CA ASP A 105 -4.75 13.94 8.83
C ASP A 105 -4.50 12.44 8.59
N MET A 106 -3.76 12.07 7.53
CA MET A 106 -3.34 10.68 7.30
C MET A 106 -2.49 10.13 8.45
N GLN A 107 -1.64 10.95 9.07
CA GLN A 107 -0.82 10.56 10.22
C GLN A 107 -1.62 10.23 11.49
N LYS A 108 -2.90 10.60 11.55
CA LYS A 108 -3.78 10.28 12.68
C LYS A 108 -4.34 8.86 12.59
N MET A 109 -4.10 8.14 11.49
CA MET A 109 -4.53 6.76 11.34
C MET A 109 -3.85 5.86 12.40
N PRO A 110 -4.57 4.90 13.00
CA PRO A 110 -4.01 4.03 14.01
C PRO A 110 -3.04 3.00 13.40
N MET A 111 -2.00 2.62 14.15
CA MET A 111 -1.08 1.52 13.79
C MET A 111 -1.77 0.16 13.81
N GLN A 112 -2.73 -0.01 14.71
CA GLN A 112 -3.47 -1.25 14.88
C GLN A 112 -4.93 -0.95 15.24
N VAL A 113 -5.84 -1.72 14.64
CA VAL A 113 -7.27 -1.71 14.95
C VAL A 113 -7.72 -3.13 15.29
N HIS A 114 -8.66 -3.24 16.23
CA HIS A 114 -9.37 -4.49 16.47
C HIS A 114 -10.84 -4.38 16.09
N ARG A 115 -11.38 -5.46 15.56
CA ARG A 115 -12.81 -5.66 15.32
C ARG A 115 -13.25 -7.00 15.91
N GLU A 116 -14.53 -7.10 16.23
CA GLU A 116 -15.15 -8.36 16.63
C GLU A 116 -16.31 -8.64 15.68
N ILE A 117 -16.24 -9.76 14.96
CA ILE A 117 -17.25 -10.15 13.97
C ILE A 117 -17.57 -11.62 14.20
N ALA A 118 -18.85 -11.94 14.38
CA ALA A 118 -19.31 -13.31 14.65
C ALA A 118 -18.57 -13.99 15.82
N GLY A 119 -18.20 -13.22 16.85
CA GLY A 119 -17.47 -13.72 18.03
C GLY A 119 -15.96 -13.95 17.82
N LEU A 120 -15.42 -13.59 16.65
CA LEU A 120 -13.99 -13.65 16.33
C LEU A 120 -13.35 -12.27 16.46
N LYS A 121 -12.26 -12.17 17.20
CA LYS A 121 -11.42 -10.97 17.30
C LYS A 121 -10.48 -10.92 16.12
N ILE A 122 -10.45 -9.78 15.45
CA ILE A 122 -9.66 -9.55 14.24
C ILE A 122 -8.71 -8.39 14.49
N GLY A 123 -7.40 -8.66 14.48
CA GLY A 123 -6.34 -7.66 14.55
C GLY A 123 -5.95 -7.19 13.16
N ILE A 124 -5.90 -5.87 12.95
CA ILE A 124 -5.69 -5.26 11.63
C ILE A 124 -4.55 -4.26 11.75
N THR A 125 -3.50 -4.45 10.95
CA THR A 125 -2.28 -3.63 10.93
C THR A 125 -1.81 -3.47 9.49
N HIS A 126 -0.91 -2.52 9.21
CA HIS A 126 -0.21 -2.50 7.92
C HIS A 126 0.92 -3.55 7.91
N HIS A 127 1.75 -3.58 8.96
CA HIS A 127 2.81 -4.58 9.15
C HIS A 127 2.74 -5.16 10.56
N LEU A 128 3.73 -4.92 11.42
CA LEU A 128 3.66 -5.28 12.84
C LEU A 128 2.78 -4.28 13.62
N PRO A 129 2.20 -4.68 14.77
CA PRO A 129 1.29 -3.83 15.56
C PRO A 129 1.88 -2.50 16.02
N ASP A 130 3.19 -2.48 16.24
CA ASP A 130 3.97 -1.37 16.76
C ASP A 130 5.01 -0.85 15.75
N LYS A 131 4.99 -1.38 14.51
CA LYS A 131 5.97 -1.05 13.48
C LYS A 131 5.40 -1.34 12.08
N ASN A 132 5.11 -0.29 11.33
CA ASN A 132 4.51 -0.38 9.99
C ASN A 132 5.56 -0.56 8.86
N TRP A 133 6.85 -0.66 9.17
CA TRP A 133 7.91 -0.83 8.17
C TRP A 133 8.82 -2.01 8.53
N GLY A 134 9.56 -2.52 7.55
CA GLY A 134 10.59 -3.53 7.78
C GLY A 134 10.42 -4.78 6.94
N ARG A 135 10.97 -5.89 7.42
CA ARG A 135 11.08 -7.17 6.67
C ARG A 135 10.73 -8.39 7.52
N GLU A 136 10.24 -8.19 8.73
CA GLU A 136 9.96 -9.22 9.72
C GLU A 136 8.92 -10.23 9.22
N LEU A 137 7.86 -9.73 8.57
CA LEU A 137 6.72 -10.53 8.09
C LEU A 137 6.79 -10.92 6.60
N ILE A 138 7.97 -10.95 5.98
CA ILE A 138 8.12 -11.46 4.60
C ILE A 138 7.82 -12.96 4.50
N HIS A 139 7.73 -13.51 3.29
CA HIS A 139 7.41 -14.94 3.06
C HIS A 139 8.33 -15.96 3.78
N ILE A 140 9.55 -15.58 4.13
CA ILE A 140 10.51 -16.36 4.95
C ILE A 140 10.71 -15.80 6.37
N GLY A 141 9.81 -14.93 6.83
CA GLY A 141 9.85 -14.31 8.16
C GLY A 141 9.82 -15.37 9.28
N GLU A 142 10.43 -15.04 10.42
CA GLU A 142 10.47 -15.94 11.56
C GLU A 142 9.08 -16.08 12.18
N GLN A 143 8.70 -17.30 12.61
CA GLN A 143 7.37 -17.55 13.19
C GLN A 143 7.07 -16.65 14.40
N LYS A 144 8.09 -16.34 15.21
CA LYS A 144 7.95 -15.43 16.35
C LYS A 144 7.47 -14.03 15.97
N ASP A 145 7.79 -13.55 14.76
CA ASP A 145 7.36 -12.24 14.29
C ASP A 145 5.90 -12.29 13.83
N PHE A 146 5.49 -13.38 13.18
CA PHE A 146 4.07 -13.64 12.86
C PHE A 146 3.21 -13.76 14.12
N ASP A 147 3.72 -14.42 15.17
CA ASP A 147 2.99 -14.57 16.44
C ASP A 147 2.73 -13.22 17.14
N ARG A 148 3.54 -12.18 16.86
CA ARG A 148 3.29 -10.83 17.39
C ARG A 148 1.99 -10.22 16.88
N LEU A 149 1.50 -10.65 15.72
CA LEU A 149 0.23 -10.16 15.17
C LEU A 149 -0.99 -10.61 15.99
N VAL A 150 -0.88 -11.74 16.71
CA VAL A 150 -2.02 -12.46 17.29
C VAL A 150 -1.96 -12.64 18.79
N THR A 151 -0.88 -12.24 19.47
CA THR A 151 -0.67 -12.54 20.90
C THR A 151 -0.73 -11.35 21.84
N ASN A 152 -0.39 -10.12 21.40
CA ASN A 152 -0.37 -8.94 22.28
C ASN A 152 -0.76 -7.64 21.55
N PRO A 153 -2.04 -7.23 21.59
CA PRO A 153 -3.17 -7.95 22.20
C PRO A 153 -3.56 -9.21 21.39
N SER A 154 -4.28 -10.14 22.03
CA SER A 154 -4.67 -11.38 21.36
C SER A 154 -5.84 -11.22 20.38
N CYS A 155 -5.75 -11.90 19.24
CA CYS A 155 -6.84 -12.00 18.26
C CYS A 155 -6.87 -13.39 17.61
N ASP A 156 -8.01 -13.76 17.04
CA ASP A 156 -8.21 -15.07 16.40
C ASP A 156 -7.77 -15.03 14.91
N ILE A 157 -7.82 -13.84 14.30
CA ILE A 157 -7.44 -13.58 12.91
C ILE A 157 -6.64 -12.28 12.87
N ALA A 158 -5.46 -12.30 12.26
CA ALA A 158 -4.71 -11.10 11.90
C ALA A 158 -4.78 -10.83 10.40
N VAL A 159 -4.97 -9.56 10.04
CA VAL A 159 -4.93 -9.05 8.67
C VAL A 159 -3.82 -8.00 8.57
N TYR A 160 -2.91 -8.16 7.60
CA TYR A 160 -1.83 -7.20 7.35
C TYR A 160 -1.54 -6.99 5.85
N GLY A 161 -0.76 -5.96 5.50
CA GLY A 161 -0.34 -5.57 4.14
C GLY A 161 1.19 -5.57 3.97
N HIS A 162 1.76 -4.49 3.43
CA HIS A 162 3.20 -4.14 3.41
C HIS A 162 4.11 -5.00 2.52
N ILE A 163 3.93 -6.32 2.50
CA ILE A 163 4.84 -7.23 1.77
C ILE A 163 4.40 -7.52 0.34
N HIS A 164 3.22 -7.03 -0.06
CA HIS A 164 2.66 -7.10 -1.41
C HIS A 164 2.45 -8.51 -1.96
N GLN A 165 2.41 -9.53 -1.09
CA GLN A 165 2.15 -10.92 -1.46
C GLN A 165 0.87 -11.39 -0.79
N GLN A 166 0.01 -12.07 -1.54
CA GLN A 166 -1.11 -12.79 -0.94
C GLN A 166 -0.57 -13.87 0.00
N PHE A 167 -1.08 -13.89 1.23
CA PHE A 167 -0.59 -14.77 2.28
C PHE A 167 -1.76 -15.33 3.09
N PHE A 168 -1.72 -16.64 3.36
CA PHE A 168 -2.62 -17.32 4.27
C PHE A 168 -1.79 -18.32 5.09
N ARG A 169 -1.60 -18.04 6.36
CA ARG A 169 -0.80 -18.88 7.28
C ARG A 169 -1.40 -18.87 8.68
N TYR A 170 -0.68 -19.49 9.60
CA TYR A 170 -1.07 -19.55 11.01
C TYR A 170 0.00 -18.95 11.93
N GLY A 171 -0.48 -18.38 13.05
CA GLY A 171 0.30 -18.22 14.27
C GLY A 171 0.59 -19.56 14.94
N THR A 172 1.51 -19.59 15.90
CA THR A 172 1.86 -20.81 16.64
C THR A 172 0.68 -21.41 17.39
N GLY A 173 -0.29 -20.59 17.83
CA GLY A 173 -1.51 -21.03 18.51
C GLY A 173 -2.62 -21.53 17.57
N GLY A 174 -2.43 -21.42 16.25
CA GLY A 174 -3.43 -21.78 15.24
C GLY A 174 -4.33 -20.61 14.80
N GLU A 175 -4.02 -19.38 15.23
CA GLU A 175 -4.69 -18.16 14.79
C GLU A 175 -4.43 -17.91 13.29
N LEU A 176 -5.40 -17.37 12.57
CA LEU A 176 -5.26 -17.10 11.14
C LEU A 176 -4.45 -15.83 10.89
N ILE A 177 -3.61 -15.82 9.85
CA ILE A 177 -2.89 -14.63 9.39
C ILE A 177 -3.08 -14.50 7.88
N ILE A 178 -3.67 -13.38 7.47
CA ILE A 178 -4.11 -13.11 6.10
C ILE A 178 -3.45 -11.83 5.58
N ASN A 179 -2.96 -11.87 4.34
CA ASN A 179 -2.48 -10.70 3.62
C ASN A 179 -3.15 -10.65 2.24
N PRO A 180 -3.83 -9.55 1.86
CA PRO A 180 -4.54 -9.48 0.59
C PRO A 180 -3.63 -9.30 -0.62
N GLY A 181 -2.32 -9.10 -0.42
CA GLY A 181 -1.39 -8.66 -1.45
C GLY A 181 -1.49 -7.16 -1.71
N SER A 182 -0.93 -6.71 -2.83
CA SER A 182 -0.95 -5.31 -3.23
C SER A 182 -1.83 -5.06 -4.44
N ILE A 183 -2.66 -4.02 -4.35
CA ILE A 183 -3.48 -3.56 -5.47
C ILE A 183 -2.59 -2.96 -6.56
N GLY A 184 -1.69 -2.05 -6.21
CA GLY A 184 -0.95 -1.26 -7.18
C GLY A 184 0.43 -1.77 -7.56
N GLN A 185 1.05 -2.57 -6.69
CA GLN A 185 2.43 -3.05 -6.81
C GLN A 185 2.58 -4.53 -6.39
N PRO A 186 1.86 -5.47 -7.05
CA PRO A 186 1.91 -6.88 -6.73
C PRO A 186 3.34 -7.47 -6.83
N PHE A 187 3.76 -8.23 -5.81
CA PHE A 187 5.13 -8.74 -5.73
C PHE A 187 5.23 -10.26 -5.88
N PHE A 188 6.13 -10.72 -6.75
CA PHE A 188 6.42 -12.14 -6.94
C PHE A 188 7.93 -12.41 -7.06
N LEU A 189 8.45 -13.34 -6.26
CA LEU A 189 9.83 -13.82 -6.45
C LEU A 189 9.94 -14.83 -7.59
N GLU A 190 8.93 -15.70 -7.73
CA GLU A 190 8.91 -16.74 -8.76
C GLU A 190 8.62 -16.11 -10.14
N LYS A 191 9.48 -16.41 -11.11
CA LYS A 191 9.50 -15.73 -12.41
C LYS A 191 8.27 -16.00 -13.27
N ASN A 192 7.66 -17.17 -13.16
CA ASN A 192 6.44 -17.49 -13.91
C ASN A 192 5.21 -16.84 -13.28
N LEU A 193 5.11 -16.80 -11.96
CA LEU A 193 4.04 -16.06 -11.27
C LEU A 193 4.12 -14.56 -11.58
N ARG A 194 5.34 -13.99 -11.64
CA ARG A 194 5.56 -12.57 -11.97
C ARG A 194 5.10 -12.17 -13.38
N LYS A 195 4.83 -13.12 -14.28
CA LYS A 195 4.25 -12.79 -15.60
C LYS A 195 2.81 -12.29 -15.49
N ASP A 196 2.15 -12.53 -14.36
CA ASP A 196 0.81 -12.07 -14.04
C ASP A 196 0.88 -11.05 -12.90
N LEU A 197 0.78 -9.77 -13.26
CA LEU A 197 0.84 -8.62 -12.35
C LEU A 197 -0.52 -7.94 -12.17
N ARG A 198 -1.61 -8.68 -12.35
CA ARG A 198 -2.95 -8.21 -12.00
C ARG A 198 -3.03 -7.77 -10.54
N ALA A 199 -3.84 -6.77 -10.26
CA ALA A 199 -4.03 -6.22 -8.92
C ALA A 199 -4.45 -7.33 -7.94
N MET A 200 -3.93 -7.30 -6.72
CA MET A 200 -4.27 -8.25 -5.66
C MET A 200 -5.14 -7.57 -4.59
N TYR A 201 -6.22 -8.24 -4.21
CA TYR A 201 -6.96 -7.91 -3.00
C TYR A 201 -7.60 -9.20 -2.44
N ALA A 202 -8.26 -9.11 -1.29
CA ALA A 202 -9.01 -10.25 -0.74
C ALA A 202 -10.38 -9.84 -0.20
N ILE A 203 -11.30 -10.80 -0.21
CA ILE A 203 -12.61 -10.70 0.42
C ILE A 203 -12.64 -11.60 1.64
N LEU A 204 -13.05 -11.06 2.79
CA LEU A 204 -13.46 -11.86 3.93
C LEU A 204 -14.99 -11.93 3.97
N GLU A 205 -15.55 -13.13 4.03
CA GLU A 205 -16.98 -13.33 4.22
C GLU A 205 -17.26 -13.96 5.58
N PHE A 206 -18.05 -13.28 6.40
CA PHE A 206 -18.50 -13.77 7.70
C PHE A 206 -19.99 -14.12 7.67
N ASP A 207 -20.38 -15.18 8.37
CA ASP A 207 -21.78 -15.50 8.67
C ASP A 207 -21.98 -15.71 10.18
N GLN A 208 -23.10 -16.33 10.58
CA GLN A 208 -23.40 -16.51 12.00
C GLN A 208 -22.51 -17.55 12.70
N MET A 209 -21.80 -18.39 11.93
CA MET A 209 -20.89 -19.41 12.45
C MET A 209 -19.44 -18.94 12.57
N GLY A 210 -19.06 -17.86 11.88
CA GLY A 210 -17.71 -17.31 11.91
C GLY A 210 -17.23 -16.83 10.54
N LEU A 211 -15.93 -16.99 10.27
CA LEU A 211 -15.32 -16.74 8.96
C LEU A 211 -15.73 -17.87 8.00
N LYS A 212 -16.61 -17.54 7.06
CA LYS A 212 -17.14 -18.48 6.06
C LYS A 212 -16.20 -18.66 4.87
N ASP A 213 -15.56 -17.58 4.40
CA ASP A 213 -14.71 -17.64 3.22
C ASP A 213 -13.57 -16.58 3.24
N VAL A 214 -12.49 -16.90 2.55
CA VAL A 214 -11.38 -16.00 2.23
C VAL A 214 -11.07 -16.13 0.74
N ASP A 215 -11.53 -15.18 -0.06
CA ASP A 215 -11.34 -15.16 -1.51
C ASP A 215 -10.18 -14.23 -1.90
N PHE A 216 -9.04 -14.81 -2.29
CA PHE A 216 -7.90 -14.09 -2.84
C PHE A 216 -8.11 -13.83 -4.33
N ARG A 217 -8.26 -12.56 -4.69
CA ARG A 217 -8.66 -12.18 -6.05
C ARG A 217 -7.50 -11.53 -6.79
N ARG A 218 -7.52 -11.73 -8.12
CA ARG A 218 -6.63 -11.09 -9.09
C ARG A 218 -7.47 -10.36 -10.11
N VAL A 219 -7.35 -9.04 -10.16
CA VAL A 219 -8.19 -8.19 -10.99
C VAL A 219 -7.36 -7.60 -12.13
N ASP A 220 -7.82 -7.85 -13.36
CA ASP A 220 -7.20 -7.30 -14.56
C ASP A 220 -7.50 -5.80 -14.68
N TYR A 221 -6.53 -5.04 -15.15
CA TYR A 221 -6.65 -3.60 -15.35
C TYR A 221 -5.77 -3.16 -16.52
N ASP A 222 -6.12 -2.04 -17.14
CA ASP A 222 -5.38 -1.54 -18.30
C ASP A 222 -4.06 -0.87 -17.88
N VAL A 223 -2.99 -1.65 -17.87
CA VAL A 223 -1.63 -1.17 -17.56
C VAL A 223 -1.18 -0.09 -18.56
N GLN A 224 -1.60 -0.15 -19.82
CA GLN A 224 -1.22 0.87 -20.80
C GLN A 224 -1.93 2.19 -20.53
N LYS A 225 -3.20 2.17 -20.11
CA LYS A 225 -3.91 3.35 -19.63
C LYS A 225 -3.20 3.98 -18.43
N GLU A 226 -2.79 3.19 -17.45
CA GLU A 226 -2.07 3.69 -16.27
C GLU A 226 -0.71 4.32 -16.64
N LEU A 227 0.05 3.69 -17.53
CA LEU A 227 1.32 4.23 -18.00
C LEU A 227 1.13 5.48 -18.86
N GLN A 228 0.08 5.57 -19.65
CA GLN A 228 -0.24 6.79 -20.38
C GLN A 228 -0.62 7.92 -19.43
N LEU A 229 -1.43 7.63 -18.40
CA LEU A 229 -1.76 8.57 -17.34
C LEU A 229 -0.50 9.06 -16.62
N ALA A 230 0.44 8.17 -16.31
CA ALA A 230 1.72 8.54 -15.70
C ALA A 230 2.54 9.50 -16.57
N LYS A 231 2.51 9.35 -17.90
CA LYS A 231 3.16 10.31 -18.81
C LYS A 231 2.44 11.64 -18.85
N ASP A 232 1.11 11.63 -18.97
CA ASP A 232 0.30 12.83 -19.08
C ASP A 232 0.41 13.70 -17.81
N LEU A 233 0.53 13.06 -16.65
CA LEU A 233 0.75 13.70 -15.35
C LEU A 233 2.22 14.01 -15.05
N HIS A 234 3.15 13.70 -15.97
CA HIS A 234 4.59 13.88 -15.77
C HIS A 234 5.09 13.24 -14.46
N LEU A 235 4.60 12.03 -14.16
CA LEU A 235 4.93 11.30 -12.94
C LEU A 235 6.46 11.15 -12.81
N PRO A 236 7.08 11.57 -11.69
CA PRO A 236 8.52 11.44 -11.50
C PRO A 236 8.96 9.97 -11.53
N TYR A 237 10.15 9.71 -12.07
CA TYR A 237 10.70 8.36 -12.19
C TYR A 237 9.78 7.38 -12.96
N TYR A 238 9.15 7.85 -14.05
CA TYR A 238 8.27 7.03 -14.90
C TYR A 238 8.86 5.64 -15.22
N GLN A 239 10.18 5.55 -15.50
CA GLN A 239 10.82 4.27 -15.81
C GLN A 239 10.79 3.28 -14.63
N VAL A 240 10.93 3.76 -13.39
CA VAL A 240 10.80 2.90 -12.19
C VAL A 240 9.36 2.40 -12.06
N TYR A 241 8.39 3.26 -12.33
CA TYR A 241 6.98 2.88 -12.30
C TYR A 241 6.65 1.86 -13.39
N TYR A 242 7.13 2.07 -14.62
CA TYR A 242 7.03 1.13 -15.74
C TYR A 242 7.58 -0.26 -15.37
N GLU A 243 8.80 -0.34 -14.84
CA GLU A 243 9.41 -1.61 -14.43
C GLU A 243 8.57 -2.34 -13.36
N SER A 244 7.96 -1.58 -12.44
CA SER A 244 7.11 -2.17 -11.40
C SER A 244 5.83 -2.79 -11.97
N LEU A 245 5.18 -2.15 -12.95
CA LEU A 245 3.90 -2.62 -13.50
C LEU A 245 4.05 -3.66 -14.60
N VAL A 246 5.13 -3.60 -15.38
CA VAL A 246 5.34 -4.47 -16.56
C VAL A 246 6.20 -5.68 -16.22
N ASN A 247 7.25 -5.48 -15.42
CA ASN A 247 8.24 -6.51 -15.11
C ASN A 247 8.16 -7.02 -13.67
N GLY A 248 7.41 -6.34 -12.80
CA GLY A 248 7.27 -6.70 -11.38
C GLY A 248 8.58 -6.53 -10.60
N ILE A 249 9.41 -5.57 -11.00
CA ILE A 249 10.70 -5.28 -10.39
C ILE A 249 10.63 -3.94 -9.67
N HIS A 250 10.91 -3.95 -8.36
CA HIS A 250 10.91 -2.75 -7.53
C HIS A 250 12.34 -2.26 -7.30
N HIS A 251 12.57 -0.96 -7.49
CA HIS A 251 13.88 -0.33 -7.40
C HIS A 251 13.97 0.73 -6.30
N THR A 252 12.99 0.81 -5.39
CA THR A 252 12.93 1.80 -4.30
C THR A 252 14.14 1.77 -3.35
N HIS A 253 14.90 0.68 -3.33
CA HIS A 253 16.15 0.52 -2.57
C HIS A 253 17.41 0.43 -3.46
N ASN A 254 17.29 0.62 -4.78
CA ASN A 254 18.43 0.63 -5.70
C ASN A 254 19.00 2.05 -5.82
N HIS A 255 19.85 2.43 -4.85
CA HIS A 255 20.40 3.77 -4.76
C HIS A 255 21.18 4.22 -6.01
N GLU A 256 21.93 3.31 -6.63
CA GLU A 256 22.70 3.61 -7.84
C GLU A 256 21.79 3.96 -9.02
N LEU A 257 20.77 3.13 -9.28
CA LEU A 257 19.81 3.38 -10.34
C LEU A 257 18.99 4.66 -10.09
N LEU A 258 18.53 4.88 -8.85
CA LEU A 258 17.76 6.08 -8.52
C LEU A 258 18.60 7.35 -8.71
N HIS A 259 19.88 7.32 -8.34
CA HIS A 259 20.79 8.44 -8.56
C HIS A 259 21.05 8.70 -10.05
N GLU A 260 21.22 7.64 -10.85
CA GLU A 260 21.40 7.79 -12.30
C GLU A 260 20.18 8.44 -12.95
N ILE A 261 18.97 7.98 -12.60
CA ILE A 261 17.71 8.55 -13.11
C ILE A 261 17.57 10.00 -12.67
N GLU A 262 17.82 10.26 -11.39
CA GLU A 262 17.77 11.60 -10.80
C GLU A 262 18.61 12.62 -11.59
N GLN A 263 19.87 12.29 -11.86
CA GLN A 263 20.79 13.15 -12.59
C GLN A 263 20.40 13.32 -14.07
N ARG A 264 19.96 12.23 -14.70
CA ARG A 264 19.59 12.22 -16.12
C ARG A 264 18.32 13.00 -16.40
N GLU A 265 17.33 12.91 -15.52
CA GLU A 265 16.00 13.51 -15.69
C GLU A 265 15.89 14.88 -15.02
N GLY A 266 16.94 15.31 -14.29
CA GLY A 266 17.03 16.63 -13.68
C GLY A 266 16.23 16.77 -12.38
N HIS A 267 15.84 15.66 -11.77
CA HIS A 267 15.13 15.65 -10.49
C HIS A 267 15.98 16.23 -9.36
N ASP A 268 17.30 16.14 -9.46
CA ASP A 268 18.21 16.74 -8.49
C ASP A 268 17.99 18.25 -8.34
N ARG A 269 17.90 18.97 -9.47
CA ARG A 269 17.66 20.41 -9.49
C ARG A 269 16.26 20.79 -9.04
N GLU A 270 15.26 19.97 -9.38
CA GLU A 270 13.87 20.16 -8.93
C GLU A 270 13.75 19.98 -7.40
N ILE A 271 14.46 18.99 -6.85
CA ILE A 271 14.51 18.75 -5.41
C ILE A 271 15.22 19.90 -4.69
N ASP A 272 16.40 20.31 -5.15
CA ASP A 272 17.16 21.41 -4.55
C ASP A 272 16.34 22.71 -4.50
N ALA A 273 15.70 23.08 -5.62
CA ALA A 273 14.87 24.27 -5.69
C ALA A 273 13.68 24.21 -4.73
N TRP A 274 13.01 23.06 -4.64
CA TRP A 274 11.90 22.88 -3.70
C TRP A 274 12.35 22.92 -2.24
N LEU A 275 13.52 22.35 -1.91
CA LEU A 275 14.05 22.40 -0.55
C LEU A 275 14.35 23.84 -0.12
N GLU A 276 14.86 24.66 -1.04
CA GLU A 276 15.06 26.09 -0.80
C GLU A 276 13.74 26.84 -0.61
N ASP A 277 12.72 26.59 -1.42
CA ASP A 277 11.47 27.37 -1.41
C ASP A 277 10.47 26.93 -0.33
N PHE A 278 10.33 25.62 -0.09
CA PHE A 278 9.27 25.06 0.74
C PHE A 278 9.60 25.02 2.23
N PHE A 279 10.89 25.03 2.60
CA PHE A 279 11.36 24.92 3.99
C PHE A 279 11.98 26.22 4.56
N GLN A 280 12.01 27.31 3.80
CA GLN A 280 12.33 28.66 4.30
C GLN A 280 11.19 29.24 5.14
#